data_AF-A0A5C6MEN3-F1
#
_entry.id   AF-A0A5C6MEN3-F1
#
_cell.length_a   1.000
_cell.length_b   1.000
_cell.length_c   1.000
_cell.angle_alpha   90.00
_cell.angle_beta   90.00
_cell.angle_gamma   90.00
#
_symmetry.space_group_name_H-M   'P 1'
#
loop_
_entity.id
_entity.type
_entity.pdbx_description
1 polymer ?
#
loop_
_entity_poly.entity_id
_entity_poly.type
_entity_poly.pdbx_seq_one_letter_code
_entity_poly.pdbx_strand_id
1 'polypeptide(L)'
;MLKESIFIVNQLNKEPFLKNLTFPSFEALSPLMLLEVLNEVLTEIQPKYTEIIQDKTDEERVQEMINLLSMLEYEPIKECCDLQAIREGLDTNDKVVIYPILFWLLQDVSTLKRKAYLSQFTCEIEVPEFLHHDETLYIYSNKQKEQIQKFQQTFVMYEDLQPLSVSKNNAVVENRTMQNNKCSLLKQKEMLHKELESLVKSPDILLKASRQLRLERERAKLVARQTTEQEEQLSQAQKRVSELEEQTKGHLVAELEKMRKEVDALQKLAEMPVVTAAQLLEMKTKFKM
;
A
#
# COMPACT_ATOMS: atom_id res chain seq x y z
N MET A 1 23.00 -4.25 10.68
CA MET A 1 24.00 -5.05 9.94
C MET A 1 23.40 -6.26 9.20
N LEU A 2 23.22 -7.45 9.81
CA LEU A 2 22.79 -8.67 9.07
C LEU A 2 21.47 -8.52 8.28
N LYS A 3 20.45 -7.90 8.86
CA LYS A 3 19.16 -7.65 8.18
C LYS A 3 19.28 -6.64 7.03
N GLU A 4 20.12 -5.63 7.18
CA GLU A 4 20.39 -4.62 6.15
C GLU A 4 21.17 -5.23 4.98
N SER A 5 22.22 -6.01 5.24
CA SER A 5 22.99 -6.73 4.22
C SER A 5 22.09 -7.69 3.41
N ILE A 6 21.17 -8.42 4.06
CA ILE A 6 20.20 -9.29 3.36
C ILE A 6 19.25 -8.45 2.49
N PHE A 7 18.78 -7.31 2.99
CA PHE A 7 17.92 -6.41 2.23
C PHE A 7 18.64 -5.85 0.99
N ILE A 8 19.88 -5.37 1.14
CA ILE A 8 20.71 -4.84 0.05
C ILE A 8 20.87 -5.90 -1.05
N VAL A 9 21.25 -7.13 -0.69
CA VAL A 9 21.42 -8.23 -1.66
C VAL A 9 20.11 -8.52 -2.40
N ASN A 10 18.98 -8.56 -1.68
CA ASN A 10 17.68 -8.80 -2.29
C ASN A 10 17.28 -7.68 -3.28
N GLN A 11 17.64 -6.43 -3.02
CA GLN A 11 17.33 -5.31 -3.91
C GLN A 11 18.29 -5.24 -5.10
N LEU A 12 19.58 -5.50 -4.90
CA LEU A 12 20.58 -5.55 -5.99
C LEU A 12 20.31 -6.70 -6.99
N ASN A 13 19.58 -7.73 -6.57
CA ASN A 13 19.17 -8.83 -7.44
C ASN A 13 17.91 -8.55 -8.26
N LYS A 14 17.16 -7.49 -7.94
CA LYS A 14 16.00 -7.07 -8.73
C LYS A 14 16.42 -6.16 -9.89
N GLU A 15 15.51 -5.93 -10.82
CA GLU A 15 15.64 -4.84 -11.78
C GLU A 15 15.75 -3.51 -11.02
N PRO A 16 16.67 -2.61 -11.42
CA PRO A 16 17.46 -2.59 -12.66
C PRO A 16 18.87 -3.22 -12.57
N PHE A 17 19.33 -3.64 -11.38
CA PHE A 17 20.74 -3.99 -11.15
C PHE A 17 21.11 -5.43 -11.51
N LEU A 18 20.19 -6.39 -11.32
CA LEU A 18 20.30 -7.80 -11.73
C LEU A 18 21.66 -8.47 -11.39
N LYS A 19 22.24 -8.16 -10.24
CA LYS A 19 23.60 -8.59 -9.88
C LYS A 19 23.75 -10.06 -9.49
N ASN A 20 22.64 -10.78 -9.29
CA ASN A 20 22.59 -12.21 -8.93
C ASN A 20 23.55 -12.60 -7.80
N LEU A 21 23.71 -11.73 -6.80
CA LEU A 21 24.59 -11.92 -5.65
C LEU A 21 23.93 -12.80 -4.60
N THR A 22 24.75 -13.65 -3.96
CA THR A 22 24.39 -14.36 -2.73
C THR A 22 24.89 -13.60 -1.51
N PHE A 23 24.27 -13.80 -0.35
CA PHE A 23 24.69 -13.14 0.89
C PHE A 23 26.19 -13.36 1.22
N PRO A 24 26.75 -14.59 1.15
CA PRO A 24 28.18 -14.80 1.41
C PRO A 24 29.08 -14.12 0.38
N SER A 25 28.68 -14.08 -0.89
CA SER A 25 29.45 -13.39 -1.93
C SER A 25 29.44 -11.87 -1.76
N PHE A 26 28.35 -11.31 -1.23
CA PHE A 26 28.24 -9.88 -0.94
C PHE A 26 29.11 -9.47 0.25
N GLU A 27 29.09 -10.23 1.35
CA GLU A 27 29.96 -10.00 2.51
C GLU A 27 31.45 -10.15 2.16
N ALA A 28 31.77 -11.04 1.22
CA ALA A 28 33.13 -11.26 0.70
C ALA A 28 33.61 -10.21 -0.32
N LEU A 29 32.79 -9.22 -0.70
CA LEU A 29 33.20 -8.17 -1.63
C LEU A 29 34.39 -7.38 -1.08
N SER A 30 35.33 -7.08 -1.98
CA SER A 30 36.44 -6.19 -1.67
C SER A 30 35.94 -4.74 -1.54
N PRO A 31 36.65 -3.89 -0.78
CA PRO A 31 36.24 -2.48 -0.60
C PRO A 31 36.06 -1.72 -1.93
N LEU A 32 36.91 -1.99 -2.93
CA LEU A 32 36.81 -1.40 -4.27
C LEU A 32 35.55 -1.85 -5.02
N MET A 33 35.23 -3.15 -4.98
CA MET A 33 34.01 -3.68 -5.63
C MET A 33 32.74 -3.13 -4.96
N LEU A 34 32.80 -2.87 -3.65
CA LEU A 34 31.69 -2.29 -2.92
C LEU A 34 31.44 -0.82 -3.34
N LEU A 35 32.51 -0.06 -3.56
CA LEU A 35 32.42 1.31 -4.09
C LEU A 35 31.85 1.32 -5.51
N GLU A 36 32.25 0.39 -6.36
CA GLU A 36 31.68 0.24 -7.71
C GLU A 36 30.18 -0.04 -7.66
N VAL A 37 29.73 -0.93 -6.78
CA VAL A 37 28.30 -1.19 -6.57
C VAL A 37 27.57 0.07 -6.12
N LEU A 38 28.15 0.87 -5.22
CA LEU A 38 27.57 2.14 -4.82
C LEU A 38 27.50 3.14 -6.00
N ASN A 39 28.54 3.24 -6.81
CA ASN A 39 28.57 4.09 -7.99
C ASN A 39 27.53 3.68 -9.03
N GLU A 40 27.30 2.39 -9.24
CA GLU A 40 26.24 1.89 -10.12
C GLU A 40 24.85 2.24 -9.59
N VAL A 41 24.61 2.13 -8.27
CA VAL A 41 23.35 2.54 -7.66
C VAL A 41 23.13 4.05 -7.82
N LEU A 42 24.16 4.87 -7.60
CA LEU A 42 24.10 6.32 -7.80
C LEU A 42 23.91 6.69 -9.27
N THR A 43 24.54 5.97 -10.20
CA THR A 43 24.37 6.13 -11.65
C THR A 43 22.94 5.84 -12.09
N GLU A 44 22.35 4.79 -11.54
CA GLU A 44 20.97 4.44 -11.83
C GLU A 44 20.00 5.52 -11.32
N ILE A 45 20.29 6.14 -10.17
CA ILE A 45 19.51 7.25 -9.63
C ILE A 45 19.70 8.53 -10.46
N GLN A 46 20.93 8.81 -10.89
CA GLN A 46 21.29 9.99 -11.67
C GLN A 46 22.25 9.62 -12.81
N PRO A 47 21.76 9.41 -14.05
CA PRO A 47 22.59 8.96 -15.17
C PRO A 47 23.74 9.90 -15.54
N LYS A 48 23.57 11.21 -15.30
CA LYS A 48 24.62 12.22 -15.53
C LYS A 48 25.80 12.11 -14.56
N TYR A 49 25.64 11.37 -13.47
CA TYR A 49 26.68 11.15 -12.45
C TYR A 49 27.92 10.47 -13.06
N THR A 50 27.74 9.49 -13.94
CA THR A 50 28.84 8.77 -14.58
C THR A 50 29.74 9.67 -15.41
N GLU A 51 29.15 10.59 -16.18
CA GLU A 51 29.89 11.54 -17.01
C GLU A 51 30.74 12.50 -16.16
N ILE A 52 30.28 12.83 -14.96
CA ILE A 52 30.95 13.75 -14.05
C ILE A 52 32.20 13.14 -13.39
N ILE A 53 32.25 11.80 -13.26
CA ILE A 53 33.25 11.08 -12.44
C ILE A 53 34.38 10.46 -13.25
N GLN A 54 34.16 10.23 -14.55
CA GLN A 54 35.11 9.53 -15.41
C GLN A 54 36.50 10.19 -15.41
N ASP A 55 36.55 11.52 -15.40
CA ASP A 55 37.81 12.29 -15.49
C ASP A 55 38.34 12.83 -14.15
N LYS A 56 37.72 12.46 -13.02
CA LYS A 56 38.04 13.00 -11.68
C LYS A 56 39.03 12.13 -10.89
N THR A 57 39.77 12.75 -9.97
CA THR A 57 40.61 12.07 -8.96
C THR A 57 39.74 11.42 -7.87
N ASP A 58 40.27 10.43 -7.14
CA ASP A 58 39.49 9.69 -6.13
C ASP A 58 38.88 10.62 -5.06
N GLU A 59 39.61 11.65 -4.62
CA GLU A 59 39.10 12.67 -3.69
C GLU A 59 37.94 13.49 -4.28
N GLU A 60 38.05 13.87 -5.55
CA GLU A 60 37.00 14.61 -6.26
C GLU A 60 35.77 13.72 -6.49
N ARG A 61 35.94 12.42 -6.71
CA ARG A 61 34.83 11.46 -6.83
C ARG A 61 34.05 11.35 -5.53
N VAL A 62 34.75 11.22 -4.40
CA VAL A 62 34.12 11.19 -3.07
C VAL A 62 33.40 12.51 -2.77
N GLN A 63 33.97 13.65 -3.16
CA GLN A 63 33.29 14.93 -3.01
C GLN A 63 31.99 14.99 -3.84
N GLU A 64 31.98 14.49 -5.07
CA GLU A 64 30.76 14.44 -5.88
C GLU A 64 29.73 13.44 -5.35
N MET A 65 30.17 12.31 -4.78
CA MET A 65 29.27 11.39 -4.05
C MET A 65 28.57 12.13 -2.91
N ILE A 66 29.33 12.87 -2.10
CA ILE A 66 28.80 13.63 -0.97
C ILE A 66 27.84 14.73 -1.48
N ASN A 67 28.20 15.45 -2.54
CA ASN A 67 27.32 16.45 -3.15
C ASN A 67 25.99 15.83 -3.62
N LEU A 68 26.05 14.67 -4.28
CA LEU A 68 24.85 13.97 -4.74
C LEU A 68 24.00 13.46 -3.58
N LEU A 69 24.61 12.85 -2.55
CA LEU A 69 23.91 12.40 -1.36
C LEU A 69 23.30 13.57 -0.57
N SER A 70 23.95 14.73 -0.56
CA SER A 70 23.43 15.96 0.04
C SER A 70 22.22 16.48 -0.74
N MET A 71 22.28 16.46 -2.07
CA MET A 71 21.18 16.82 -2.95
C MET A 71 19.98 15.88 -2.81
N LEU A 72 20.21 14.60 -2.52
CA LEU A 72 19.17 13.60 -2.24
C LEU A 72 18.59 13.73 -0.82
N GLU A 73 19.15 14.62 0.01
CA GLU A 73 18.77 14.86 1.41
C GLU A 73 19.01 13.64 2.33
N TYR A 74 20.14 12.97 2.17
CA TYR A 74 20.52 11.86 3.07
C TYR A 74 20.63 12.35 4.53
N GLU A 75 19.84 11.76 5.42
CA GLU A 75 19.66 12.19 6.83
C GLU A 75 20.99 12.45 7.58
N PRO A 76 21.98 11.54 7.57
CA PRO A 76 23.26 11.75 8.24
C PRO A 76 24.08 12.95 7.73
N ILE A 77 23.92 13.32 6.47
CA ILE A 77 24.56 14.52 5.90
C ILE A 77 23.75 15.77 6.27
N LYS A 78 22.42 15.67 6.25
CA LYS A 78 21.52 16.77 6.59
C LYS A 78 21.66 17.25 8.03
N GLU A 79 21.93 16.35 8.96
CA GLU A 79 22.11 16.67 10.38
C GLU A 79 23.51 17.23 10.70
N CYS A 80 24.42 17.33 9.72
CA CYS A 80 25.78 17.87 9.84
C CYS A 80 26.69 17.23 10.91
N CYS A 81 26.25 16.16 11.59
CA CYS A 81 27.00 15.56 12.69
C CYS A 81 28.22 14.77 12.22
N ASP A 82 28.20 14.19 11.01
CA ASP A 82 29.17 13.14 10.62
C ASP A 82 29.84 13.33 9.24
N LEU A 83 29.82 14.54 8.66
CA LEU A 83 30.36 14.79 7.30
C LEU A 83 31.83 14.37 7.12
N GLN A 84 32.68 14.63 8.12
CA GLN A 84 34.09 14.24 8.09
C GLN A 84 34.26 12.72 8.18
N ALA A 85 33.50 12.06 9.05
CA ALA A 85 33.52 10.60 9.21
C ALA A 85 32.99 9.88 7.96
N ILE A 86 31.96 10.44 7.30
CA ILE A 86 31.45 9.91 6.03
C ILE A 86 32.48 10.06 4.93
N ARG A 87 33.14 11.23 4.84
CA ARG A 87 34.21 11.45 3.86
C ARG A 87 35.37 10.47 4.06
N GLU A 88 35.89 10.36 5.28
CA GLU A 88 36.95 9.41 5.62
C GLU A 88 36.55 7.95 5.35
N GLY A 89 35.29 7.61 5.64
CA GLY A 89 34.73 6.27 5.37
C GLY A 89 34.58 5.97 3.88
N LEU A 90 34.26 6.97 3.06
CA LEU A 90 34.21 6.83 1.60
C LEU A 90 35.62 6.77 0.99
N ASP A 91 36.57 7.57 1.50
CA ASP A 91 37.97 7.55 1.07
C ASP A 91 38.64 6.19 1.40
N THR A 92 38.32 5.62 2.57
CA THR A 92 38.84 4.30 3.01
C THR A 92 38.00 3.11 2.53
N ASN A 93 36.87 3.36 1.87
CA ASN A 93 35.91 2.35 1.41
C ASN A 93 35.38 1.44 2.55
N ASP A 94 35.10 2.03 3.71
CA ASP A 94 34.64 1.30 4.88
C ASP A 94 33.22 0.76 4.70
N LYS A 95 33.05 -0.54 4.97
CA LYS A 95 31.76 -1.23 4.94
C LYS A 95 30.77 -0.63 5.96
N VAL A 96 31.27 -0.11 7.08
CA VAL A 96 30.44 0.48 8.13
C VAL A 96 29.71 1.73 7.64
N VAL A 97 30.29 2.46 6.69
CA VAL A 97 29.71 3.69 6.10
C VAL A 97 28.93 3.38 4.83
N ILE A 98 29.45 2.51 3.95
CA ILE A 98 28.80 2.22 2.67
C ILE A 98 27.50 1.41 2.82
N TYR A 99 27.41 0.48 3.79
CA TYR A 99 26.21 -0.34 3.97
C TYR A 99 24.97 0.49 4.34
N PRO A 100 25.02 1.42 5.32
CA PRO A 100 23.92 2.33 5.59
C PRO A 100 23.49 3.18 4.39
N ILE A 101 24.45 3.66 3.59
CA ILE A 101 24.17 4.46 2.38
C ILE A 101 23.44 3.59 1.35
N LEU A 102 23.96 2.41 1.03
CA LEU A 102 23.32 1.46 0.10
C LEU A 102 21.92 1.05 0.60
N PHE A 103 21.79 0.77 1.89
CA PHE A 103 20.51 0.42 2.49
C PHE A 103 19.47 1.52 2.27
N TRP A 104 19.84 2.78 2.51
CA TRP A 104 18.96 3.92 2.30
C TRP A 104 18.62 4.14 0.82
N LEU A 105 19.61 4.12 -0.07
CA LEU A 105 19.40 4.30 -1.51
C LEU A 105 18.47 3.22 -2.10
N LEU A 106 18.58 1.98 -1.61
CA LEU A 106 17.83 0.84 -2.12
C LEU A 106 16.44 0.67 -1.48
N GLN A 107 16.06 1.48 -0.49
CA GLN A 107 14.71 1.47 0.06
C GLN A 107 13.69 1.98 -0.96
N ASP A 108 13.91 3.17 -1.52
CA ASP A 108 12.98 3.83 -2.45
C ASP A 108 13.70 4.46 -3.65
N VAL A 109 14.32 3.63 -4.49
CA VAL A 109 15.06 4.08 -5.70
C VAL A 109 14.18 4.97 -6.61
N SER A 110 12.88 4.70 -6.74
CA SER A 110 11.96 5.46 -7.58
C SER A 110 11.72 6.88 -7.07
N THR A 111 11.59 7.07 -5.76
CA THR A 111 11.41 8.39 -5.16
C THR A 111 12.72 9.18 -5.22
N LEU A 112 13.86 8.51 -5.02
CA LEU A 112 15.17 9.11 -5.14
C LEU A 112 15.50 9.53 -6.58
N LYS A 113 15.13 8.73 -7.59
CA LYS A 113 15.20 9.14 -9.01
C LYS A 113 14.38 10.39 -9.28
N ARG A 114 13.16 10.46 -8.75
CA ARG A 114 12.31 11.65 -8.87
C ARG A 114 12.96 12.86 -8.20
N LYS A 115 13.50 12.70 -6.99
CA LYS A 115 14.21 13.76 -6.28
C LYS A 115 15.46 14.23 -7.04
N ALA A 116 16.29 13.31 -7.52
CA ALA A 116 17.48 13.60 -8.32
C ALA A 116 17.14 14.37 -9.62
N TYR A 117 16.04 14.01 -10.26
CA TYR A 117 15.55 14.72 -11.43
C TYR A 117 15.09 16.14 -11.06
N LEU A 118 14.29 16.28 -10.00
CA LEU A 118 13.78 17.59 -9.57
C LEU A 118 14.88 18.51 -9.09
N SER A 119 15.85 18.01 -8.32
CA SER A 119 16.95 18.82 -7.79
C SER A 119 17.80 19.45 -8.89
N GLN A 120 18.01 18.76 -10.03
CA GLN A 120 18.68 19.34 -11.19
C GLN A 120 18.02 20.64 -11.71
N PHE A 121 16.70 20.77 -11.58
CA PHE A 121 15.95 21.92 -12.09
C PHE A 121 15.48 22.87 -10.98
N THR A 122 15.60 22.48 -9.72
CA THR A 122 15.07 23.21 -8.56
C THR A 122 16.15 23.83 -7.69
N CYS A 123 17.41 23.39 -7.82
CA CYS A 123 18.52 24.03 -7.13
C CYS A 123 18.66 25.50 -7.56
N GLU A 124 18.48 26.41 -6.61
CA GLU A 124 18.76 27.82 -6.81
C GLU A 124 20.26 28.01 -7.03
N ILE A 125 20.62 28.85 -7.98
CA ILE A 125 22.01 29.27 -8.13
C ILE A 125 22.25 30.32 -7.05
N GLU A 126 23.06 29.99 -6.05
CA GLU A 126 23.47 30.94 -5.03
C GLU A 126 24.29 32.06 -5.70
N VAL A 127 23.72 33.26 -5.73
CA VAL A 127 24.42 34.45 -6.19
C VAL A 127 25.30 34.92 -5.04
N PRO A 128 26.62 35.09 -5.20
CA PRO A 128 27.48 35.61 -4.15
C PRO A 128 27.03 36.98 -3.60
N GLU A 129 27.18 37.21 -2.30
CA GLU A 129 26.73 38.45 -1.60
C GLU A 129 27.22 39.74 -2.26
N PHE A 130 28.46 39.77 -2.75
CA PHE A 130 29.03 40.94 -3.41
C PHE A 130 28.38 41.32 -4.75
N LEU A 131 27.64 40.40 -5.38
CA LEU A 131 26.92 40.62 -6.65
C LEU A 131 25.45 41.02 -6.46
N HIS A 132 24.95 41.03 -5.23
CA HIS A 132 23.55 41.36 -4.96
C HIS A 132 23.21 42.84 -5.23
N HIS A 133 24.20 43.71 -5.32
CA HIS A 133 24.03 45.12 -5.67
C HIS A 133 23.81 45.35 -7.17
N ASP A 134 24.00 44.33 -8.00
CA ASP A 134 23.72 44.42 -9.44
C ASP A 134 22.22 44.19 -9.70
N GLU A 135 21.55 45.27 -10.11
CA GLU A 135 20.11 45.28 -10.42
C GLU A 135 19.75 44.30 -11.53
N THR A 136 20.65 44.04 -12.49
CA THR A 136 20.40 43.10 -13.58
C THR A 136 20.42 41.66 -13.09
N LEU A 137 21.39 41.29 -12.24
CA LEU A 137 21.46 39.96 -11.63
C LEU A 137 20.26 39.68 -10.72
N TYR A 138 19.80 40.69 -9.99
CA TYR A 138 18.59 40.59 -9.18
C TYR A 138 17.34 40.28 -10.04
N ILE A 139 17.17 40.97 -11.18
CA ILE A 139 16.06 40.70 -12.10
C ILE A 139 16.14 39.26 -12.67
N TYR A 140 17.33 38.80 -13.06
CA TYR A 140 17.51 37.44 -13.57
C TYR A 140 17.27 36.36 -12.51
N SER A 141 17.74 36.57 -11.28
CA SER A 141 17.50 35.66 -10.15
C SER A 141 16.00 35.53 -9.86
N ASN A 142 15.26 36.65 -9.82
CA ASN A 142 13.81 36.62 -9.64
C ASN A 142 13.09 35.92 -10.79
N LYS A 143 13.50 36.17 -12.04
CA LYS A 143 12.96 35.46 -13.20
C LYS A 143 13.22 33.96 -13.14
N GLN A 144 14.40 33.54 -12.69
CA GLN A 144 14.73 32.14 -12.48
C GLN A 144 13.79 31.50 -11.44
N LYS A 145 13.60 32.15 -10.28
CA LYS A 145 12.67 31.69 -9.23
C LYS A 145 11.24 31.52 -9.76
N GLU A 146 10.76 32.48 -10.56
CA GLU A 146 9.45 32.40 -11.19
C GLU A 146 9.34 31.19 -12.15
N GLN A 147 10.38 30.91 -12.93
CA GLN A 147 10.40 29.74 -13.83
C GLN A 147 10.45 28.42 -13.06
N ILE A 148 11.23 28.35 -11.98
CA ILE A 148 11.27 27.17 -11.09
C ILE A 148 9.88 26.91 -10.50
N GLN A 149 9.18 27.96 -10.04
CA GLN A 149 7.82 27.83 -9.51
C GLN A 149 6.83 27.33 -10.58
N LYS A 150 6.88 27.87 -11.80
CA LYS A 150 6.06 27.41 -12.92
C LYS A 150 6.34 25.95 -13.28
N PHE A 151 7.62 25.55 -13.28
CA PHE A 151 8.04 24.17 -13.49
C PHE A 151 7.45 23.25 -12.41
N GLN A 152 7.59 23.59 -11.13
CA GLN A 152 7.03 22.80 -10.03
C GLN A 152 5.52 22.61 -10.15
N GLN A 153 4.77 23.68 -10.45
CA GLN A 153 3.32 23.62 -10.64
C GLN A 153 2.95 22.70 -11.81
N THR A 154 3.63 22.86 -12.95
CA THR A 154 3.39 22.04 -14.15
C THR A 154 3.74 20.57 -13.91
N PHE A 155 4.80 20.32 -13.15
CA PHE A 155 5.25 18.97 -12.80
C PHE A 155 4.23 18.26 -11.90
N VAL A 156 3.70 18.93 -10.87
CA VAL A 156 2.63 18.37 -10.02
C VAL A 156 1.39 18.05 -10.85
N MET A 157 0.97 18.96 -11.75
CA MET A 157 -0.15 18.69 -12.66
C MET A 157 0.10 17.47 -13.57
N TYR A 158 1.33 17.28 -14.06
CA TYR A 158 1.69 16.12 -14.86
C TYR A 158 1.59 14.82 -14.05
N GLU A 159 2.08 14.82 -12.81
CA GLU A 159 2.01 13.66 -11.93
C GLU A 159 0.58 13.25 -11.60
N ASP A 160 -0.31 14.22 -11.35
CA ASP A 160 -1.73 13.95 -11.13
C ASP A 160 -2.40 13.28 -12.35
N LEU A 161 -1.92 13.57 -13.56
CA LEU A 161 -2.42 13.00 -14.81
C LEU A 161 -1.80 11.65 -15.18
N GLN A 162 -0.67 11.27 -14.57
CA GLN A 162 0.07 10.05 -14.90
C GLN A 162 -0.75 8.76 -14.64
N PRO A 163 -1.43 8.59 -13.49
CA PRO A 163 -2.27 7.41 -13.24
C PRO A 163 -3.41 7.27 -14.25
N LEU A 164 -3.99 8.39 -14.70
CA LEU A 164 -5.06 8.41 -15.68
C LEU A 164 -4.58 7.93 -17.06
N SER A 165 -3.34 8.26 -17.43
CA SER A 165 -2.71 7.78 -18.66
C SER A 165 -2.50 6.26 -18.66
N VAL A 166 -2.02 5.70 -17.54
CA VAL A 166 -1.86 4.24 -17.38
C VAL A 166 -3.20 3.52 -17.46
N SER A 167 -4.23 4.05 -16.79
CA SER A 167 -5.60 3.52 -16.86
C SER A 167 -6.14 3.50 -18.30
N LYS A 168 -5.93 4.58 -19.05
CA LYS A 168 -6.31 4.66 -20.47
C LYS A 168 -5.61 3.60 -21.32
N ASN A 169 -4.31 3.38 -21.11
CA ASN A 169 -3.56 2.38 -21.86
C ASN A 169 -4.07 0.96 -21.58
N ASN A 170 -4.37 0.64 -20.31
CA ASN A 170 -4.95 -0.66 -19.93
C ASN A 170 -6.32 -0.87 -20.58
N ALA A 171 -7.19 0.14 -20.58
CA ALA A 171 -8.48 0.08 -21.24
C ALA A 171 -8.37 -0.15 -22.77
N VAL A 172 -7.35 0.43 -23.42
CA VAL A 172 -7.09 0.19 -24.85
C VAL A 172 -6.67 -1.26 -25.10
N VAL A 173 -5.81 -1.82 -24.24
CA VAL A 173 -5.39 -3.23 -24.33
C VAL A 173 -6.58 -4.16 -24.12
N GLU A 174 -7.40 -3.91 -23.10
CA GLU A 174 -8.61 -4.68 -22.82
C GLU A 174 -9.64 -4.57 -23.97
N ASN A 175 -9.80 -3.39 -24.56
CA ASN A 175 -10.69 -3.25 -25.71
C ASN A 175 -10.22 -4.10 -26.89
N ARG A 176 -8.91 -4.13 -27.17
CA ARG A 176 -8.32 -4.97 -28.22
C ARG A 176 -8.53 -6.45 -27.93
N THR A 177 -8.34 -6.92 -26.70
CA THR A 177 -8.56 -8.33 -26.35
C THR A 177 -10.03 -8.70 -26.51
N MET A 178 -10.95 -7.83 -26.09
CA MET A 178 -12.40 -8.02 -26.27
C MET A 178 -12.81 -8.02 -27.74
N GLN A 179 -12.22 -7.17 -28.58
CA GLN A 179 -12.45 -7.19 -30.03
C GLN A 179 -11.97 -8.51 -30.67
N ASN A 180 -10.80 -9.00 -30.27
CA ASN A 180 -10.26 -10.27 -30.75
C ASN A 180 -11.17 -11.44 -30.33
N ASN A 181 -11.61 -11.47 -29.07
CA ASN A 181 -12.54 -12.47 -28.55
C ASN A 181 -13.86 -12.44 -29.32
N LYS A 182 -14.42 -11.26 -29.56
CA LYS A 182 -15.64 -11.10 -30.38
C LYS A 182 -15.44 -11.65 -31.79
N CYS A 183 -14.32 -11.35 -32.45
CA CYS A 183 -14.03 -11.86 -33.79
C CYS A 183 -13.93 -13.39 -33.80
N SER A 184 -13.24 -13.99 -32.81
CA SER A 184 -13.12 -15.44 -32.68
C SER A 184 -14.48 -16.12 -32.44
N LEU A 185 -15.31 -15.56 -31.55
CA LEU A 185 -16.65 -16.07 -31.28
C LEU A 185 -17.58 -15.96 -32.50
N LEU A 186 -17.48 -14.88 -33.27
CA LEU A 186 -18.24 -14.74 -34.52
C LEU A 186 -17.84 -15.80 -35.55
N LYS A 187 -16.54 -16.04 -35.74
CA LYS A 187 -16.05 -17.11 -36.62
C LYS A 187 -16.54 -18.48 -36.17
N GLN A 188 -16.47 -18.78 -34.87
CA GLN A 188 -16.96 -20.03 -34.32
C GLN A 188 -18.47 -20.19 -34.49
N LYS A 189 -19.24 -19.13 -34.27
CA LYS A 189 -20.68 -19.10 -34.53
C LYS A 189 -20.98 -19.39 -36.00
N GLU A 190 -20.26 -18.78 -36.93
CA GLU A 190 -20.45 -19.01 -38.37
C GLU A 190 -20.13 -20.45 -38.77
N MET A 191 -19.06 -21.04 -38.25
CA MET A 191 -18.73 -22.45 -38.49
C MET A 191 -19.83 -23.39 -37.99
N LEU A 192 -20.28 -23.21 -36.74
CA LEU A 192 -21.36 -24.01 -36.16
C LEU A 192 -22.68 -23.83 -36.91
N HIS A 193 -22.97 -22.63 -37.40
CA HIS A 193 -24.17 -22.37 -38.20
C HIS A 193 -24.14 -23.14 -39.52
N LYS A 194 -23.00 -23.13 -40.22
CA LYS A 194 -22.81 -23.89 -41.47
C LYS A 194 -22.92 -25.39 -41.24
N GLU A 195 -22.33 -25.90 -40.16
CA GLU A 195 -22.47 -27.30 -39.76
C GLU A 195 -23.95 -27.65 -39.52
N LEU A 196 -24.68 -26.80 -38.78
CA LEU A 196 -26.10 -27.03 -38.50
C LEU A 196 -26.97 -27.00 -39.76
N GLU A 197 -26.74 -26.05 -40.66
CA GLU A 197 -27.40 -25.97 -41.97
C GLU A 197 -27.16 -27.23 -42.81
N SER A 198 -25.98 -27.84 -42.69
CA SER A 198 -25.66 -29.09 -43.41
C SER A 198 -26.38 -30.32 -42.82
N LEU A 199 -26.68 -30.33 -41.52
CA LEU A 199 -27.33 -31.46 -40.84
C LEU A 199 -28.87 -31.38 -40.87
N VAL A 200 -29.45 -30.18 -40.89
CA VAL A 200 -30.89 -29.98 -40.65
C VAL A 200 -31.51 -29.10 -41.74
N LYS A 201 -32.64 -29.55 -42.32
CA LYS A 201 -33.36 -28.82 -43.38
C LYS A 201 -33.99 -27.49 -42.92
N SER A 202 -34.33 -27.35 -41.64
CA SER A 202 -34.96 -26.16 -41.05
C SER A 202 -34.32 -25.78 -39.70
N PRO A 203 -33.06 -25.31 -39.70
CA PRO A 203 -32.29 -25.07 -38.48
C PRO A 203 -32.91 -24.01 -37.56
N ASP A 204 -33.60 -23.00 -38.12
CA ASP A 204 -34.18 -21.89 -37.37
C ASP A 204 -35.24 -22.29 -36.35
N ILE A 205 -36.07 -23.29 -36.67
CA ILE A 205 -37.14 -23.76 -35.78
C ILE A 205 -36.50 -24.45 -34.56
N LEU A 206 -35.51 -25.30 -34.80
CA LEU A 206 -34.78 -26.01 -33.75
C LEU A 206 -33.98 -25.03 -32.88
N LEU A 207 -33.33 -24.02 -33.47
CA LEU A 207 -32.59 -22.99 -32.72
C LEU A 207 -33.51 -22.17 -31.82
N LYS A 208 -34.71 -21.80 -32.30
CA LYS A 208 -35.72 -21.09 -31.49
C LYS A 208 -36.18 -21.93 -30.31
N ALA A 209 -36.54 -23.19 -30.55
CA ALA A 209 -36.97 -24.11 -29.48
C ALA A 209 -35.84 -24.36 -28.46
N SER A 210 -34.60 -24.59 -28.94
CA SER A 210 -33.43 -24.78 -28.08
C SER A 210 -33.09 -23.54 -27.25
N ARG A 211 -33.22 -22.34 -27.83
CA ARG A 211 -33.05 -21.07 -27.11
C ARG A 211 -34.08 -20.94 -26.00
N GLN A 212 -35.34 -21.27 -26.26
CA GLN A 212 -36.40 -21.22 -25.26
C GLN A 212 -36.12 -22.22 -24.12
N LEU A 213 -35.76 -23.46 -24.45
CA LEU A 213 -35.39 -24.46 -23.46
C LEU A 213 -34.19 -24.02 -22.59
N ARG A 214 -33.17 -23.38 -23.20
CA ARG A 214 -32.03 -22.83 -22.45
C ARG A 214 -32.47 -21.76 -21.45
N LEU A 215 -33.31 -20.82 -21.88
CA LEU A 215 -33.82 -19.74 -21.01
C LEU A 215 -34.65 -20.30 -19.86
N GLU A 216 -35.52 -21.27 -20.12
CA GLU A 216 -36.31 -21.91 -19.05
C GLU A 216 -35.42 -22.69 -18.06
N ARG A 217 -34.36 -23.36 -18.53
CA ARG A 217 -33.38 -23.99 -17.65
C ARG A 217 -32.60 -22.99 -16.80
N GLU A 218 -32.24 -21.82 -17.35
CA GLU A 218 -31.58 -20.76 -16.60
C GLU A 218 -32.51 -20.16 -15.54
N ARG A 219 -33.78 -19.94 -15.86
CA ARG A 219 -34.83 -19.51 -14.91
C ARG A 219 -35.01 -20.55 -13.80
N ALA A 220 -35.13 -21.83 -14.13
CA ALA A 220 -35.26 -22.90 -13.15
C ALA A 220 -34.05 -22.95 -12.19
N LYS A 221 -32.82 -22.76 -12.70
CA LYS A 221 -31.62 -22.66 -11.87
C LYS A 221 -31.62 -21.46 -10.94
N LEU A 222 -32.09 -20.30 -11.42
CA LEU A 222 -32.19 -19.09 -10.60
C LEU A 222 -33.19 -19.29 -9.47
N VAL A 223 -34.39 -19.79 -9.80
CA VAL A 223 -35.43 -20.07 -8.80
C VAL A 223 -34.93 -21.09 -7.77
N ALA A 224 -34.27 -22.17 -8.21
CA ALA A 224 -33.72 -23.16 -7.29
C ALA A 224 -32.72 -22.54 -6.30
N ARG A 225 -31.82 -21.67 -6.76
CA ARG A 225 -30.88 -20.94 -5.88
C ARG A 225 -31.61 -20.04 -4.89
N GLN A 226 -32.61 -19.30 -5.36
CA GLN A 226 -33.42 -18.44 -4.49
C GLN A 226 -34.18 -19.25 -3.44
N THR A 227 -34.73 -20.42 -3.81
CA THR A 227 -35.41 -21.31 -2.87
C THR A 227 -34.45 -21.81 -1.80
N THR A 228 -33.24 -22.26 -2.17
CA THR A 228 -32.24 -22.71 -1.19
C THR A 228 -31.80 -21.57 -0.27
N GLU A 229 -31.57 -20.36 -0.81
CA GLU A 229 -31.23 -19.17 -0.02
C GLU A 229 -32.35 -18.81 0.97
N GLN A 230 -33.61 -18.88 0.53
CA GLN A 230 -34.78 -18.60 1.38
C GLN A 230 -34.98 -19.67 2.47
N GLU A 231 -34.76 -20.95 2.15
CA GLU A 231 -34.81 -22.05 3.13
C GLU A 231 -33.74 -21.88 4.21
N GLU A 232 -32.52 -21.51 3.83
CA GLU A 232 -31.43 -21.21 4.76
C GLU A 232 -31.78 -20.01 5.67
N GLN A 233 -32.28 -18.92 5.08
CA GLN A 233 -32.71 -17.73 5.84
C GLN A 233 -33.85 -18.05 6.81
N LEU A 234 -34.83 -18.85 6.38
CA LEU A 234 -35.94 -19.28 7.21
C LEU A 234 -35.45 -20.18 8.36
N SER A 235 -34.54 -21.11 8.10
CA SER A 235 -33.93 -21.96 9.13
C SER A 235 -33.16 -21.13 10.16
N GLN A 236 -32.39 -20.13 9.72
CA GLN A 236 -31.68 -19.21 10.62
C GLN A 236 -32.64 -18.38 11.47
N ALA A 237 -33.71 -17.83 10.85
CA ALA A 237 -34.73 -17.08 11.56
C ALA A 237 -35.45 -17.94 12.61
N GLN A 238 -35.79 -19.19 12.27
CA GLN A 238 -36.40 -20.15 13.20
C GLN A 238 -35.49 -20.46 14.39
N LYS A 239 -34.19 -20.69 14.15
CA LYS A 239 -33.21 -20.89 15.23
C LYS A 239 -33.15 -19.68 16.17
N ARG A 240 -33.10 -18.47 15.60
CA ARG A 240 -33.08 -17.23 16.38
C ARG A 240 -34.35 -17.04 17.21
N VAL A 241 -35.52 -17.38 16.66
CA VAL A 241 -36.79 -17.35 17.41
C VAL A 241 -36.74 -18.35 18.57
N SER A 242 -36.29 -19.59 18.33
CA SER A 242 -36.15 -20.60 19.38
C SER A 242 -35.21 -20.15 20.50
N GLU A 243 -34.06 -19.56 20.15
CA GLU A 243 -33.10 -19.02 21.11
C GLU A 243 -33.71 -17.89 21.96
N LEU A 244 -34.43 -16.96 21.33
CA LEU A 244 -35.11 -15.87 22.04
C LEU A 244 -36.24 -16.38 22.94
N GLU A 245 -37.01 -17.39 22.50
CA GLU A 245 -38.03 -18.03 23.33
C GLU A 245 -37.41 -18.69 24.56
N GLU A 246 -36.28 -19.38 24.41
CA GLU A 246 -35.56 -20.01 25.52
C GLU A 246 -34.97 -18.96 26.48
N GLN A 247 -34.39 -17.88 25.96
CA GLN A 247 -33.93 -16.75 26.78
C GLN A 247 -35.08 -16.10 27.56
N THR A 248 -36.22 -15.89 26.92
CA THR A 248 -37.40 -15.27 27.56
C THR A 248 -37.95 -16.17 28.67
N LYS A 249 -38.03 -17.49 28.43
CA LYS A 249 -38.38 -18.48 29.46
C LYS A 249 -37.38 -18.45 30.62
N GLY A 250 -36.08 -18.40 30.34
CA GLY A 250 -35.04 -18.28 31.36
C GLY A 250 -35.16 -17.02 32.20
N HIS A 251 -35.41 -15.86 31.57
CA HIS A 251 -35.65 -14.60 32.26
C HIS A 251 -36.89 -14.65 33.16
N LEU A 252 -38.01 -15.19 32.67
CA LEU A 252 -39.23 -15.37 33.45
C LEU A 252 -39.01 -16.26 34.67
N VAL A 253 -38.28 -17.37 34.51
CA VAL A 253 -37.94 -18.27 35.64
C VAL A 253 -37.05 -17.54 36.66
N ALA A 254 -36.02 -16.82 36.22
CA ALA A 254 -35.16 -16.05 37.12
C ALA A 254 -35.93 -14.94 37.87
N GLU A 255 -36.87 -14.28 37.21
CA GLU A 255 -37.72 -13.25 37.80
C GLU A 255 -38.71 -13.85 38.83
N LEU A 256 -39.30 -15.02 38.54
CA LEU A 256 -40.11 -15.78 39.51
C LEU A 256 -39.29 -16.20 40.73
N GLU A 257 -38.06 -16.68 40.54
CA GLU A 257 -37.16 -17.01 41.66
C GLU A 257 -36.81 -15.79 42.51
N LYS A 258 -36.58 -14.63 41.87
CA LYS A 258 -36.33 -13.38 42.58
C LYS A 258 -37.53 -12.96 43.41
N MET A 259 -38.73 -12.96 42.83
CA MET A 259 -39.97 -12.66 43.55
C MET A 259 -40.20 -13.66 44.70
N ARG A 260 -39.93 -14.95 44.50
CA ARG A 260 -40.02 -15.96 45.57
C ARG A 260 -39.09 -15.64 46.74
N LYS A 261 -37.83 -15.29 46.46
CA LYS A 261 -36.86 -14.88 47.50
C LYS A 261 -37.31 -13.61 48.24
N GLU A 262 -37.89 -12.64 47.53
CA GLU A 262 -38.44 -11.42 48.14
C GLU A 262 -39.63 -11.74 49.06
N VAL A 263 -40.55 -12.61 48.62
CA VAL A 263 -41.66 -13.09 49.44
C VAL A 263 -41.17 -13.83 50.68
N ASP A 264 -40.20 -14.74 50.54
CA ASP A 264 -39.60 -15.47 51.66
C ASP A 264 -38.93 -14.50 52.66
N ALA A 265 -38.28 -13.43 52.16
CA ALA A 265 -37.68 -12.39 53.02
C ALA A 265 -38.72 -11.56 53.76
N LEU A 266 -39.83 -11.19 53.09
CA LEU A 266 -40.95 -10.49 53.71
C LEU A 266 -41.68 -11.34 54.75
N GLN A 267 -41.85 -12.65 54.51
CA GLN A 267 -42.38 -13.59 55.49
C GLN A 267 -41.49 -13.68 56.73
N LYS A 268 -40.17 -13.80 56.55
CA LYS A 268 -39.22 -13.78 57.68
C LYS A 268 -39.28 -12.48 58.48
N LEU A 269 -39.43 -11.33 57.82
CA LEU A 269 -39.62 -10.03 58.47
C LEU A 269 -40.95 -9.96 59.26
N ALA A 270 -42.01 -10.60 58.77
CA ALA A 270 -43.30 -10.66 59.45
C ALA A 270 -43.31 -11.63 60.65
N GLU A 271 -42.49 -12.68 60.60
CA GLU A 271 -42.29 -13.65 61.70
C GLU A 271 -41.34 -13.14 62.79
N MET A 272 -40.62 -12.03 62.56
CA MET A 272 -39.85 -11.36 63.61
C MET A 272 -40.81 -10.75 64.64
N PRO A 273 -40.60 -10.96 65.95
CA PRO A 273 -41.40 -10.31 66.99
C PRO A 273 -41.26 -8.79 66.86
N VAL A 274 -42.34 -8.04 67.14
CA VAL A 274 -42.41 -6.57 67.03
C VAL A 274 -41.17 -5.88 67.62
N VAL A 275 -40.19 -5.61 66.76
CA VAL A 275 -39.05 -4.76 67.03
C VAL A 275 -39.62 -3.34 66.97
N THR A 276 -39.76 -2.70 68.13
CA THR A 276 -40.26 -1.33 68.25
C THR A 276 -39.41 -0.41 67.36
N ALA A 277 -39.99 0.64 66.77
CA ALA A 277 -39.30 1.57 65.87
C ALA A 277 -37.94 2.10 66.40
N ALA A 278 -37.72 2.04 67.71
CA ALA A 278 -36.45 2.32 68.38
C ALA A 278 -35.28 1.36 68.02
N GLN A 279 -35.52 0.05 67.90
CA GLN A 279 -34.48 -0.93 67.58
C GLN A 279 -34.10 -0.93 66.08
N LEU A 280 -35.03 -0.55 65.20
CA LEU A 280 -34.76 -0.29 63.77
C LEU A 280 -33.87 0.96 63.57
N LEU A 281 -33.97 1.95 64.46
CA LEU A 281 -33.09 3.13 64.45
C LEU A 281 -31.66 2.77 64.87
N GLU A 282 -31.49 1.89 65.87
CA GLU A 282 -30.19 1.39 66.31
C GLU A 282 -29.51 0.46 65.29
N MET A 283 -30.27 -0.34 64.55
CA MET A 283 -29.71 -1.14 63.46
C MET A 283 -29.29 -0.26 62.27
N LYS A 284 -30.03 0.81 61.96
CA LYS A 284 -29.63 1.79 60.93
C LYS A 284 -28.38 2.59 61.30
N THR A 285 -28.15 2.89 62.57
CA THR A 285 -26.91 3.55 63.02
C THR A 285 -25.71 2.59 63.06
N LYS A 286 -25.92 1.31 63.35
CA LYS A 286 -24.87 0.28 63.27
C LYS A 286 -24.50 -0.12 61.84
N PHE A 287 -25.39 0.07 60.87
CA PHE A 287 -25.14 -0.20 59.44
C PHE A 287 -24.68 1.03 58.63
N LYS A 288 -24.39 2.18 59.27
CA LYS A 288 -23.67 3.29 58.64
C LYS A 288 -22.17 3.20 58.93
N MET A 289 -21.53 2.23 58.29
CA MET A 289 -20.12 2.23 57.88
C MET A 289 -20.01 1.37 56.63
#